data_AF-A0A7U6KQC7-F1
#
_entry.id   AF-A0A7U6KQC7-F1
#
_cell.length_a   1.000
_cell.length_b   1.000
_cell.length_c   1.000
_cell.angle_alpha   90.00
_cell.angle_beta   90.00
_cell.angle_gamma   90.00
#
_symmetry.space_group_name_H-M   'P 1'
#
loop_
_entity.id
_entity.type
_entity.pdbx_description
1 polymer ?
#
loop_
_entity_poly.entity_id
_entity_poly.type
_entity_poly.pdbx_seq_one_letter_code
_entity_poly.pdbx_strand_id
1 'polypeptide(L)'
;MTELRVDGGAANNDLLMQFQADLLDVPVLRPRDTEITAKGAALLAGLKTGLYDESTMKASWQVDRIFEPSMSIDAREQHLDKWQRAIARSLMQI
;
A
#
# COMPACT_ATOMS: atom_id res chain seq x y z
N MET A 1 -6.86 9.80 6.77
CA MET A 1 -6.69 8.47 6.11
C MET A 1 -6.69 7.44 7.22
N THR A 2 -7.46 6.36 7.11
CA THR A 2 -7.63 5.37 8.21
C THR A 2 -6.84 4.09 7.97
N GLU A 3 -6.47 3.79 6.73
CA GLU A 3 -5.67 2.63 6.31
C GLU A 3 -5.07 2.90 4.92
N LEU A 4 -4.00 2.19 4.57
CA LEU A 4 -3.41 2.14 3.23
C LEU A 4 -3.57 0.74 2.64
N ARG A 5 -4.13 0.63 1.44
CA ARG A 5 -4.13 -0.62 0.66
C ARG A 5 -3.00 -0.56 -0.36
N VAL A 6 -2.24 -1.65 -0.45
CA VAL A 6 -1.04 -1.74 -1.30
C VAL A 6 -1.16 -2.85 -2.33
N ASP A 7 -0.42 -2.71 -3.42
CA ASP A 7 -0.30 -3.70 -4.48
C ASP A 7 1.06 -3.61 -5.18
N GLY A 8 1.28 -4.45 -6.18
CA GLY A 8 2.51 -4.54 -6.96
C GLY A 8 3.61 -5.37 -6.30
N GLY A 9 4.66 -5.66 -7.08
CA GLY A 9 5.74 -6.55 -6.65
C GLY A 9 6.46 -6.13 -5.37
N ALA A 10 6.54 -4.82 -5.09
CA ALA A 10 7.16 -4.29 -3.87
C ALA A 10 6.34 -4.61 -2.61
N ALA A 11 5.03 -4.81 -2.72
CA ALA A 11 4.18 -5.17 -1.58
C ALA A 11 4.53 -6.55 -1.00
N ASN A 12 5.22 -7.41 -1.75
CA ASN A 12 5.71 -8.70 -1.26
C ASN A 12 6.85 -8.56 -0.22
N ASN A 13 7.44 -7.37 -0.06
CA ASN A 13 8.48 -7.14 0.93
C ASN A 13 7.88 -6.70 2.28
N ASP A 14 7.82 -7.62 3.23
CA ASP A 14 7.28 -7.37 4.57
C ASP A 14 7.99 -6.23 5.32
N LEU A 15 9.30 -6.09 5.17
CA LEU A 15 10.06 -5.00 5.81
C LEU A 15 9.62 -3.64 5.25
N LEU A 16 9.43 -3.55 3.94
CA LEU A 16 8.95 -2.32 3.31
C LEU A 16 7.53 -1.99 3.76
N MET A 17 6.64 -2.99 3.86
CA MET A 17 5.26 -2.79 4.29
C MET A 17 5.16 -2.35 5.75
N GLN A 18 5.95 -2.98 6.62
CA GLN A 18 6.04 -2.56 8.02
C GLN A 18 6.56 -1.13 8.14
N PHE A 19 7.64 -0.80 7.41
CA PHE A 19 8.21 0.55 7.43
C PHE A 19 7.24 1.60 6.87
N GLN A 20 6.41 1.26 5.88
CA GLN A 20 5.33 2.14 5.41
C GLN A 20 4.26 2.35 6.49
N ALA A 21 3.80 1.28 7.16
CA ALA A 21 2.81 1.40 8.23
C ALA A 21 3.33 2.28 9.37
N ASP A 22 4.59 2.03 9.76
CA ASP A 22 5.28 2.78 10.80
C ASP A 22 5.43 4.28 10.46
N LEU A 23 5.87 4.61 9.25
CA LEU A 23 6.07 6.02 8.86
C LEU A 23 4.74 6.76 8.62
N LEU A 24 3.74 6.10 8.07
CA LEU A 24 2.43 6.70 7.81
C LEU A 24 1.55 6.76 9.05
N ASP A 25 1.87 5.97 10.08
CA ASP A 25 1.09 5.83 11.31
C ASP A 25 -0.36 5.40 11.02
N VAL A 26 -0.52 4.51 10.03
CA VAL A 26 -1.80 3.90 9.65
C VAL A 26 -1.56 2.44 9.25
N PRO A 27 -2.55 1.54 9.43
CA PRO A 27 -2.45 0.16 9.00
C PRO A 27 -2.20 0.05 7.49
N VAL A 28 -1.32 -0.87 7.08
CA VAL A 28 -1.08 -1.24 5.67
C VAL A 28 -1.65 -2.62 5.38
N LEU A 29 -2.59 -2.71 4.43
CA LEU A 29 -3.28 -3.94 4.08
C LEU A 29 -2.75 -4.46 2.75
N ARG A 30 -2.07 -5.61 2.80
CA ARG A 30 -1.63 -6.34 1.60
C ARG A 30 -2.68 -7.37 1.20
N PRO A 31 -3.20 -7.31 -0.05
CA PRO A 31 -4.09 -8.33 -0.56
C PRO A 31 -3.34 -9.62 -0.91
N ARG A 32 -4.08 -10.73 -0.96
CA ARG A 32 -3.54 -12.04 -1.38
C ARG A 32 -3.04 -12.05 -2.83
N ASP A 33 -3.69 -11.30 -3.71
CA ASP A 33 -3.23 -11.04 -5.07
C ASP A 33 -2.63 -9.63 -5.13
N THR A 34 -1.31 -9.53 -5.25
CA THR A 34 -0.62 -8.23 -5.41
C THR A 34 -0.65 -7.71 -6.85
N GLU A 35 -0.97 -8.56 -7.84
CA GLU A 35 -1.08 -8.17 -9.25
C GLU A 35 -2.51 -7.75 -9.60
N ILE A 36 -2.94 -6.60 -9.05
CA ILE A 36 -4.34 -6.14 -9.18
C ILE A 36 -4.63 -5.47 -10.53
N THR A 37 -3.62 -5.00 -11.25
CA THR A 37 -3.79 -4.23 -12.49
C THR A 37 -4.46 -5.06 -13.58
N ALA A 38 -3.90 -6.23 -13.89
CA ALA A 38 -4.47 -7.13 -14.90
C ALA A 38 -5.82 -7.69 -14.44
N LYS A 39 -5.93 -8.04 -13.15
CA LYS A 39 -7.17 -8.54 -12.54
C LYS A 39 -8.31 -7.52 -12.63
N GLY A 40 -8.03 -6.25 -12.36
CA GLY A 40 -9.00 -5.16 -12.46
C GLY A 40 -9.55 -5.00 -13.88
N ALA A 41 -8.69 -5.05 -14.90
CA ALA A 41 -9.12 -5.01 -16.29
C ALA A 41 -10.03 -6.19 -16.66
N ALA A 42 -9.68 -7.40 -16.24
CA ALA A 42 -10.48 -8.61 -16.47
C ALA A 42 -11.84 -8.58 -15.74
N LEU A 43 -11.87 -8.06 -14.50
CA LEU A 43 -13.10 -7.90 -13.72
C LEU A 43 -14.05 -6.89 -14.36
N LEU A 44 -13.54 -5.74 -14.80
CA LEU A 44 -14.35 -4.72 -15.49
C LEU A 44 -14.91 -5.22 -16.82
N ALA A 45 -14.09 -5.93 -17.61
CA ALA A 45 -14.53 -6.51 -18.88
C ALA A 45 -15.65 -7.53 -18.67
N GLY A 46 -15.48 -8.46 -17.72
CA GLY A 46 -16.51 -9.48 -17.48
C GLY A 46 -17.77 -8.95 -16.78
N LEU A 47 -17.67 -7.88 -15.98
CA LEU A 47 -18.86 -7.16 -15.49
C LEU A 47 -19.66 -6.58 -16.66
N LYS A 48 -18.96 -5.96 -17.65
CA LYS A 48 -19.62 -5.35 -18.80
C LYS A 48 -20.28 -6.38 -19.73
N THR A 49 -19.70 -7.58 -19.85
CA THR A 49 -20.25 -8.67 -20.69
C THR A 49 -21.27 -9.54 -19.96
N GLY A 50 -21.51 -9.30 -18.67
CA GLY A 50 -22.44 -10.10 -17.86
C GLY A 50 -21.90 -11.47 -17.45
N LEU A 51 -20.59 -11.68 -17.54
CA LEU A 51 -19.94 -12.92 -17.10
C LEU A 51 -19.95 -13.05 -15.56
N TYR A 52 -19.90 -11.91 -14.85
CA TYR A 52 -20.04 -11.83 -13.41
C TYR A 52 -20.77 -10.54 -13.01
N ASP A 53 -21.23 -10.49 -11.77
CA ASP A 53 -21.88 -9.34 -11.16
C ASP A 53 -20.94 -8.55 -10.23
N GLU A 54 -21.46 -7.46 -9.64
CA GLU A 54 -20.72 -6.64 -8.68
C GLU A 54 -20.29 -7.41 -7.41
N SER A 55 -20.98 -8.48 -7.06
CA SER A 55 -20.63 -9.29 -5.88
C SER A 55 -19.30 -10.00 -6.09
N THR A 56 -19.03 -10.44 -7.33
CA THR A 56 -17.76 -11.08 -7.71
C THR A 56 -16.58 -10.11 -7.56
N MET A 57 -16.76 -8.84 -7.97
CA MET A 57 -15.73 -7.81 -7.77
C MET A 57 -15.40 -7.60 -6.29
N LYS A 58 -16.41 -7.53 -5.42
CA LYS A 58 -16.21 -7.37 -3.97
C LYS A 58 -15.52 -8.58 -3.34
N ALA A 59 -15.91 -9.79 -3.72
CA ALA A 59 -15.31 -11.03 -3.22
C ALA A 59 -13.86 -11.24 -3.72
N SER A 60 -13.47 -10.58 -4.81
CA SER A 60 -12.16 -10.74 -5.42
C SER A 60 -10.99 -10.15 -4.61
N TRP A 61 -11.28 -9.20 -3.71
CA TRP A 61 -10.28 -8.56 -2.86
C TRP A 61 -10.31 -9.20 -1.47
N GLN A 62 -9.19 -9.81 -1.07
CA GLN A 62 -9.05 -10.48 0.21
C GLN A 62 -7.71 -10.09 0.80
N VAL A 63 -7.72 -9.67 2.07
CA VAL A 63 -6.52 -9.36 2.82
C VAL A 63 -5.72 -10.64 3.06
N ASP A 64 -4.44 -10.60 2.75
CA ASP A 64 -3.46 -11.59 3.19
C ASP A 64 -2.89 -11.21 4.55
N ARG A 65 -2.40 -9.96 4.65
CA ARG A 65 -1.74 -9.47 5.86
C ARG A 65 -2.04 -8.00 6.12
N ILE A 66 -2.16 -7.67 7.40
CA ILE A 66 -2.24 -6.30 7.92
C ILE A 66 -0.94 -6.01 8.67
N PHE A 67 -0.28 -4.90 8.32
CA PHE A 67 0.88 -4.39 9.03
C PHE A 67 0.41 -3.20 9.87
N GLU A 68 0.40 -3.39 11.19
CA GLU A 68 0.02 -2.35 12.15
C GLU A 68 1.25 -1.49 12.48
N PRO A 69 1.09 -0.16 12.70
CA PRO A 69 2.18 0.68 13.17
C PRO A 69 2.76 0.15 14.48
N SER A 70 4.08 0.01 14.52
CA SER A 70 4.82 -0.52 15.67
C SER A 70 6.00 0.36 16.09
N MET A 71 6.39 1.33 15.24
CA MET A 71 7.45 2.29 15.52
C MET A 71 7.00 3.35 16.53
N SER A 72 7.89 3.72 17.45
CA SER A 72 7.63 4.84 18.37
C SER A 72 7.57 6.19 17.63
N ILE A 73 6.83 7.13 18.21
CA ILE A 73 6.70 8.50 17.68
C ILE A 73 8.09 9.14 17.51
N ASP A 74 8.97 9.03 18.51
CA ASP A 74 10.32 9.58 18.47
C ASP A 74 11.15 9.01 17.30
N ALA A 75 11.09 7.68 17.08
CA ALA A 75 11.82 7.04 16.00
C ALA A 75 11.26 7.47 14.63
N ARG A 76 9.94 7.55 14.51
CA ARG A 76 9.26 8.03 13.30
C ARG A 76 9.65 9.47 12.97
N GLU A 77 9.62 10.37 13.95
CA GLU A 77 10.03 11.77 13.77
C GLU A 77 11.48 11.89 13.31
N GLN A 78 12.40 11.08 13.88
CA GLN A 78 13.79 11.05 13.43
C GLN A 78 13.94 10.61 11.97
N HIS A 79 13.15 9.64 11.51
CA HIS A 79 13.16 9.23 10.10
C HIS A 79 12.64 10.32 9.17
N LEU A 80 11.55 10.99 9.55
CA LEU A 80 10.95 12.08 8.78
C LEU A 80 11.89 13.29 8.68
N ASP A 81 12.53 13.67 9.78
CA ASP A 81 13.50 14.77 9.79
C ASP A 81 14.73 14.48 8.91
N LYS A 82 15.25 13.24 8.96
CA LYS A 82 16.35 12.82 8.06
C LYS A 82 15.93 12.89 6.59
N TRP A 83 14.70 12.47 6.27
CA TRP A 83 14.15 12.55 4.92
C TRP A 83 14.01 14.00 4.43
N GLN A 84 13.45 14.88 5.27
CA GLN A 84 13.30 16.31 4.95
C GLN A 84 14.65 16.97 4.69
N ARG A 85 15.67 16.68 5.51
CA ARG A 85 17.04 17.16 5.31
C ARG A 85 17.65 16.65 4.00
N ALA A 86 17.42 15.39 3.65
CA ALA A 86 17.89 14.82 2.38
C ALA A 86 17.24 15.51 1.16
N ILE A 87 15.92 15.69 1.20
CA ILE A 87 15.16 16.39 0.15
C ILE A 87 15.64 17.83 -0.01
N ALA A 88 15.80 18.57 1.09
CA ALA A 88 16.30 19.94 1.05
C ALA A 88 17.67 20.03 0.34
N ARG A 89 18.58 19.08 0.62
CA ARG A 89 19.90 19.02 -0.04
C ARG A 89 19.83 18.63 -1.51
N SER A 90 18.93 17.74 -1.89
CA SER A 90 18.74 17.32 -3.29
C SER A 90 18.07 18.39 -4.16
N LEU A 91 17.29 19.28 -3.55
CA LEU A 91 16.57 20.35 -4.25
C LEU A 91 17.31 21.70 -4.26
N MET A 92 18.43 21.83 -3.54
CA MET A 92 19.28 23.01 -3.66
C MET A 92 19.83 23.11 -5.09
N GLN A 93 19.31 24.07 -5.87
CA GLN A 93 19.96 24.50 -7.09
C GLN A 93 21.26 25.21 -6.71
N ILE A 94 22.37 24.78 -7.31
CA ILE A 94 23.67 25.47 -7.26
C ILE A 94 23.53 26.79 -8.00
#